data_AF-A0A2G2E790-F1
#
_entry.id   AF-A0A2G2E790-F1
#
_cell.length_a   1.000
_cell.length_b   1.000
_cell.length_c   1.000
_cell.angle_alpha   90.00
_cell.angle_beta   90.00
_cell.angle_gamma   90.00
#
_symmetry.space_group_name_H-M   'P 1'
#
loop_
_entity.id
_entity.type
_entity.pdbx_description
1 polymer ?
#
loop_
_entity_poly.entity_id
_entity_poly.type
_entity_poly.pdbx_seq_one_letter_code
_entity_poly.pdbx_strand_id
1 'polypeptide(L)'
;MKTTRILHWVFTGLLSALLLMSVTMYLVNHSEIVVVYTMLGFPTWIIYPLAVLKVLAVIMFLTKFSSWLTEWAYAGLFFNLLLAMGAHLAIQDGEQIGGIIGLVLMIGSYATWKIGWKH
;
A
#
# COMPACT_ATOMS: atom_id res chain seq x y z
N MET A 1 10.60 -22.37 -8.57
CA MET A 1 9.44 -21.88 -9.35
C MET A 1 8.11 -22.00 -8.61
N LYS A 2 7.69 -23.17 -8.11
CA LYS A 2 6.41 -23.31 -7.37
C LYS A 2 6.38 -22.52 -6.06
N THR A 3 7.44 -22.61 -5.24
CA THR A 3 7.55 -21.89 -3.96
C THR A 3 7.51 -20.38 -4.14
N THR A 4 8.25 -19.82 -5.11
CA THR A 4 8.24 -18.39 -5.43
C THR A 4 6.85 -17.90 -5.80
N ARG A 5 6.09 -18.71 -6.56
CA ARG A 5 4.70 -18.38 -6.92
C ARG A 5 3.77 -18.37 -5.71
N ILE A 6 3.92 -19.33 -4.79
CA ILE A 6 3.12 -19.35 -3.55
C ILE A 6 3.45 -18.12 -2.70
N LEU A 7 4.74 -17.87 -2.44
CA LEU A 7 5.18 -16.68 -1.69
C LEU A 7 4.67 -15.39 -2.33
N HIS A 8 4.70 -15.31 -3.66
CA HIS A 8 4.17 -14.17 -4.37
C HIS A 8 2.70 -13.89 -4.05
N TRP A 9 1.85 -14.90 -4.14
CA TRP A 9 0.43 -14.74 -3.82
C TRP A 9 0.17 -14.50 -2.34
N VAL A 10 1.01 -15.04 -1.43
CA VAL A 10 0.95 -14.72 0.00
C VAL A 10 1.25 -13.23 0.24
N PHE A 11 2.38 -12.72 -0.25
CA PHE A 11 2.73 -11.30 -0.11
C PHE A 11 1.70 -10.39 -0.78
N THR A 12 1.29 -10.71 -2.01
CA THR A 12 0.32 -9.91 -2.75
C THR A 12 -1.05 -9.91 -2.08
N GLY A 13 -1.50 -11.07 -1.57
CA GLY A 13 -2.77 -11.20 -0.87
C GLY A 13 -2.79 -10.41 0.44
N LEU A 14 -1.73 -10.53 1.25
CA LEU A 14 -1.60 -9.77 2.50
C LEU A 14 -1.48 -8.27 2.25
N LEU A 15 -0.69 -7.86 1.25
CA LEU A 15 -0.58 -6.45 0.86
C LEU A 15 -1.93 -5.90 0.40
N SER A 16 -2.65 -6.65 -0.42
CA SER A 16 -3.97 -6.26 -0.92
C SER A 16 -4.98 -6.14 0.21
N ALA A 17 -4.99 -7.09 1.15
CA ALA A 17 -5.84 -7.05 2.33
C ALA A 17 -5.55 -5.81 3.20
N LEU A 18 -4.27 -5.49 3.42
CA LEU A 18 -3.85 -4.29 4.15
C LEU A 18 -4.35 -3.01 3.47
N LEU A 19 -4.21 -2.91 2.14
CA LEU A 19 -4.67 -1.75 1.39
C LEU A 19 -6.19 -1.62 1.42
N LEU A 20 -6.94 -2.72 1.25
CA LEU A 20 -8.40 -2.71 1.30
C LEU A 20 -8.92 -2.40 2.70
N MET A 21 -8.26 -2.88 3.75
CA MET A 21 -8.56 -2.48 5.13
C MET A 21 -8.39 -0.97 5.30
N SER A 22 -7.27 -0.42 4.81
CA SER A 22 -7.04 1.02 4.84
C SER A 22 -8.08 1.83 4.05
N VAL A 23 -8.47 1.36 2.85
CA VAL A 23 -9.55 1.98 2.06
C VAL A 23 -10.86 1.93 2.83
N THR A 24 -11.18 0.80 3.46
CA THR A 24 -12.39 0.66 4.26
C THR A 24 -12.43 1.67 5.40
N MET A 25 -11.30 1.87 6.10
CA MET A 25 -11.19 2.90 7.15
C MET A 25 -11.41 4.31 6.59
N TYR A 26 -10.91 4.62 5.39
CA TYR A 26 -11.09 5.94 4.76
C TYR A 26 -12.55 6.24 4.40
N LEU A 27 -13.33 5.19 4.10
CA LEU A 27 -14.74 5.30 3.71
C LEU A 27 -15.69 5.23 4.91
N VAL A 28 -15.46 4.29 5.83
CA VAL A 28 -16.37 4.01 6.97
C VAL A 28 -16.05 4.90 8.17
N ASN A 29 -14.77 5.07 8.50
CA ASN A 29 -14.30 5.86 9.64
C ASN A 29 -13.75 7.23 9.19
N HIS A 30 -14.39 7.83 8.18
CA HIS A 30 -13.87 9.03 7.52
C HIS A 30 -13.58 10.19 8.49
N SER A 31 -14.46 10.41 9.47
CA SER A 31 -14.28 11.46 10.49
C SER A 31 -13.03 11.27 11.34
N GLU A 32 -12.70 10.03 11.72
CA GLU A 32 -11.48 9.72 12.48
C GLU A 32 -10.24 9.93 11.60
N ILE A 33 -10.28 9.48 10.35
CA ILE A 33 -9.19 9.65 9.39
C ILE A 33 -8.93 11.13 9.10
N VAL A 34 -9.98 11.96 9.02
CA VAL A 34 -9.84 13.43 8.87
C VAL A 34 -9.06 14.03 10.04
N VAL A 35 -9.32 13.59 11.28
CA VAL A 35 -8.57 14.05 12.45
C VAL A 35 -7.10 13.64 12.34
N VAL A 36 -6.82 12.38 12.00
CA VAL A 36 -5.44 11.88 11.81
C VAL A 36 -4.70 12.66 10.73
N TYR A 37 -5.30 12.85 9.55
CA TYR A 37 -4.68 13.61 8.45
C TYR A 37 -4.42 15.07 8.83
N THR A 38 -5.32 15.69 9.59
CA THR A 38 -5.14 17.06 10.08
C THR A 38 -3.99 17.15 11.08
N MET A 39 -3.87 16.19 12.01
CA MET A 39 -2.75 16.11 12.95
C MET A 39 -1.40 15.91 12.23
N LEU A 40 -1.40 15.12 11.16
CA LEU A 40 -0.23 14.92 10.30
C LEU A 40 0.09 16.13 9.40
N GLY A 41 -0.74 17.17 9.39
CA GLY A 41 -0.55 18.37 8.58
C GLY A 41 -0.94 18.22 7.10
N PHE A 42 -1.69 17.18 6.75
CA PHE A 42 -2.15 16.94 5.37
C PHE A 42 -3.55 17.53 5.11
N PRO A 43 -3.80 18.04 3.90
CA PRO A 43 -5.12 18.49 3.52
C PRO A 43 -6.07 17.29 3.38
N THR A 44 -7.29 17.41 3.94
CA THR A 44 -8.24 16.29 4.04
C THR A 44 -8.83 15.83 2.71
N TRP A 45 -8.83 16.69 1.69
CA TRP A 45 -9.32 16.33 0.35
C TRP A 45 -8.54 15.18 -0.29
N ILE A 46 -7.31 14.91 0.16
CA ILE A 46 -6.45 13.85 -0.38
C ILE A 46 -6.90 12.44 0.01
N ILE A 47 -7.75 12.29 1.04
CA ILE A 47 -8.16 10.99 1.60
C ILE A 47 -8.86 10.13 0.53
N TYR A 48 -9.87 10.66 -0.16
CA TYR A 48 -10.60 9.91 -1.18
C TYR A 48 -9.77 9.62 -2.45
N PRO A 49 -9.02 10.57 -3.02
CA PRO A 49 -8.06 10.27 -4.09
C PRO A 49 -7.08 9.14 -3.72
N LEU A 50 -6.53 9.15 -2.51
CA LEU A 50 -5.66 8.06 -2.04
C LEU A 50 -6.41 6.73 -1.91
N ALA A 51 -7.66 6.74 -1.46
CA ALA A 51 -8.48 5.52 -1.43
C ALA A 51 -8.63 4.91 -2.84
N VAL A 52 -8.96 5.73 -3.84
CA VAL A 52 -9.08 5.30 -5.24
C VAL A 52 -7.76 4.74 -5.76
N LEU A 53 -6.65 5.44 -5.53
CA LEU A 53 -5.32 4.98 -5.95
C LEU A 53 -4.94 3.63 -5.30
N LYS A 54 -5.29 3.42 -4.03
CA LYS A 54 -5.07 2.12 -3.35
C LYS A 54 -5.88 0.99 -3.99
N VAL A 55 -7.15 1.23 -4.34
CA VAL A 55 -7.97 0.23 -5.04
C VAL A 55 -7.38 -0.10 -6.41
N LEU A 56 -6.96 0.92 -7.17
CA LEU A 56 -6.28 0.72 -8.46
C LEU A 56 -4.98 -0.08 -8.29
N ALA A 57 -4.18 0.21 -7.25
CA ALA A 57 -2.98 -0.55 -6.95
C ALA A 57 -3.30 -2.03 -6.66
N VAL A 58 -4.35 -2.33 -5.88
CA VAL A 58 -4.79 -3.73 -5.64
C VAL A 58 -5.17 -4.42 -6.94
N ILE A 59 -5.94 -3.76 -7.81
CA ILE A 59 -6.31 -4.30 -9.13
C ILE A 59 -5.04 -4.61 -9.93
N MET A 60 -4.06 -3.70 -9.95
CA MET A 60 -2.79 -3.90 -10.64
C MET A 60 -2.00 -5.09 -10.08
N PHE A 61 -1.94 -5.24 -8.76
CA PHE A 61 -1.16 -6.31 -8.13
C PHE A 61 -1.75 -7.70 -8.37
N LEU A 62 -3.08 -7.82 -8.36
CA LEU A 62 -3.78 -9.09 -8.57
C LEU A 62 -3.83 -9.49 -10.04
N THR A 63 -4.13 -8.55 -10.94
CA THR A 63 -4.32 -8.85 -12.36
C THR A 63 -3.03 -8.81 -13.16
N LYS A 64 -2.10 -7.91 -12.78
CA LYS A 64 -0.81 -7.67 -13.46
C LYS A 64 -0.95 -7.48 -14.96
N PHE A 65 -2.09 -6.94 -15.42
CA PHE A 65 -2.42 -6.91 -16.84
C PHE A 65 -1.43 -6.09 -17.69
N SER A 66 -0.74 -5.13 -17.05
CA SER A 66 0.33 -4.35 -17.65
C SER A 66 1.52 -4.30 -16.70
N SER A 67 2.66 -4.85 -17.12
CA SER A 67 3.90 -4.80 -16.33
C SER A 67 4.32 -3.37 -16.05
N TRP A 68 4.20 -2.47 -17.02
CA TRP A 68 4.52 -1.05 -16.85
C TRP A 68 3.65 -0.40 -15.77
N LEU A 69 2.32 -0.53 -15.84
CA LEU A 69 1.44 0.02 -14.80
C LEU A 69 1.66 -0.64 -13.42
N THR A 70 2.04 -1.92 -13.41
CA THR A 70 2.34 -2.64 -12.16
C THR A 70 3.58 -2.07 -11.49
N GLU A 71 4.63 -1.72 -12.24
CA GLU A 71 5.80 -0.99 -11.71
C GLU A 71 5.41 0.36 -11.11
N TRP A 72 4.57 1.13 -11.80
CA TRP A 72 4.10 2.41 -11.31
C TRP A 72 3.28 2.28 -10.03
N ALA A 73 2.44 1.24 -9.93
CA ALA A 73 1.69 0.95 -8.71
C ALA A 73 2.64 0.61 -7.54
N TYR A 74 3.69 -0.19 -7.77
CA TYR A 74 4.71 -0.48 -6.76
C TYR A 74 5.49 0.78 -6.34
N ALA A 75 5.94 1.59 -7.29
CA ALA A 75 6.68 2.81 -7.01
C ALA A 75 5.84 3.84 -6.25
N GLY A 76 4.60 4.08 -6.70
CA GLY A 76 3.67 4.98 -6.01
C GLY A 76 3.36 4.51 -4.59
N LEU A 77 3.15 3.21 -4.40
CA LEU A 77 2.91 2.65 -3.08
C LEU A 77 4.14 2.73 -2.17
N PHE A 78 5.35 2.51 -2.71
CA PHE A 78 6.60 2.67 -1.98
C PHE A 78 6.74 4.07 -1.39
N PHE A 79 6.59 5.10 -2.21
CA PHE A 79 6.69 6.48 -1.74
C PHE A 79 5.57 6.83 -0.77
N ASN A 80 4.34 6.39 -1.04
CA ASN A 80 3.22 6.63 -0.12
C ASN A 80 3.47 6.02 1.27
N LEU A 81 3.93 4.77 1.35
CA LEU A 81 4.22 4.10 2.63
C LEU A 81 5.43 4.72 3.34
N LEU A 82 6.49 5.05 2.59
CA LEU A 82 7.69 5.68 3.14
C LEU A 82 7.37 7.06 3.74
N LEU A 83 6.61 7.88 3.02
CA LEU A 83 6.20 9.20 3.48
C LEU A 83 5.20 9.13 4.64
N ALA A 84 4.24 8.19 4.61
CA ALA A 84 3.33 7.96 5.72
C ALA A 84 4.09 7.55 7.00
N MET A 85 5.05 6.63 6.88
CA MET A 85 5.93 6.24 7.99
C MET A 85 6.70 7.45 8.54
N GLY A 86 7.26 8.29 7.65
CA GLY A 86 7.95 9.52 8.04
C GLY A 86 7.05 10.53 8.74
N ALA A 87 5.80 10.67 8.31
CA ALA A 87 4.84 11.59 8.92
C ALA A 87 4.47 11.16 10.35
N HIS A 88 4.19 9.87 10.57
CA HIS A 88 3.94 9.32 11.91
C HIS A 88 5.16 9.45 12.83
N LEU A 89 6.37 9.19 12.31
CA LEU A 89 7.61 9.40 13.06
C LEU A 89 7.82 10.87 13.44
N ALA A 90 7.45 11.82 12.58
CA ALA A 90 7.62 13.24 12.82
C ALA A 90 6.75 13.75 13.98
N ILE A 91 5.55 13.19 14.16
CA ILE A 91 4.64 13.54 15.26
C ILE A 91 4.74 12.61 16.48
N GLN A 92 5.58 11.57 16.40
CA GLN A 92 5.87 10.62 17.49
C GLN A 92 4.63 9.93 18.06
N ASP A 93 3.64 9.61 17.21
CA ASP A 93 2.39 8.98 17.64
C ASP A 93 2.48 7.45 17.79
N GLY A 94 3.55 6.82 17.29
CA GLY A 94 3.77 5.38 17.37
C GLY A 94 3.09 4.55 16.26
N GLU A 95 2.38 5.21 15.33
CA GLU A 95 1.57 4.54 14.29
C GLU A 95 2.37 4.19 13.01
N GLN A 96 3.70 4.39 13.01
CA GLN A 96 4.58 4.06 11.88
C GLN A 96 4.65 2.56 11.56
N ILE A 97 4.23 1.68 12.47
CA ILE A 97 4.29 0.22 12.32
C ILE A 97 3.49 -0.25 11.10
N GLY A 98 2.33 0.37 10.85
CA GLY A 98 1.52 0.04 9.67
C GLY A 98 2.28 0.30 8.36
N GLY A 99 3.04 1.40 8.30
CA GLY A 99 3.92 1.73 7.17
C GLY A 99 5.04 0.71 6.97
N ILE A 100 5.69 0.28 8.06
CA ILE A 100 6.77 -0.73 8.04
C ILE A 100 6.24 -2.08 7.51
N ILE A 101 5.12 -2.56 8.06
CA ILE A 101 4.49 -3.82 7.62
C ILE A 101 4.13 -3.71 6.13
N GLY A 102 3.53 -2.60 5.71
CA GLY A 102 3.21 -2.34 4.31
C GLY A 102 4.45 -2.40 3.40
N LEU A 103 5.57 -1.79 3.80
CA LEU A 103 6.81 -1.80 3.04
C LEU A 103 7.38 -3.22 2.90
N VAL A 104 7.42 -4.00 3.98
CA VAL A 104 7.91 -5.38 3.95
C VAL A 104 7.06 -6.25 3.02
N LEU A 105 5.73 -6.16 3.13
CA LEU A 105 4.81 -6.90 2.27
C LEU A 105 4.96 -6.49 0.80
N MET A 106 5.11 -5.19 0.55
CA MET A 106 5.25 -4.66 -0.80
C MET A 106 6.58 -5.06 -1.45
N ILE A 107 7.71 -4.97 -0.73
CA ILE A 107 9.02 -5.42 -1.20
C ILE A 107 8.99 -6.93 -1.48
N GLY A 108 8.41 -7.73 -0.58
CA GLY A 108 8.26 -9.18 -0.78
C GLY A 108 7.41 -9.51 -2.00
N SER A 109 6.31 -8.80 -2.19
CA SER A 109 5.41 -8.93 -3.35
C SER A 109 6.14 -8.61 -4.66
N TYR A 110 6.88 -7.49 -4.69
CA TYR A 110 7.63 -7.04 -5.86
C TYR A 110 8.77 -8.01 -6.22
N ALA A 111 9.61 -8.36 -5.24
CA ALA A 111 10.75 -9.25 -5.47
C ALA A 111 10.30 -10.62 -6.00
N THR A 112 9.27 -11.20 -5.40
CA THR A 112 8.73 -12.50 -5.84
C THR A 112 8.03 -12.43 -7.19
N TRP A 113 7.38 -11.30 -7.52
CA TRP A 113 6.84 -11.05 -8.85
C TRP A 113 7.95 -11.03 -9.90
N LYS A 114 9.00 -10.23 -9.68
CA LYS A 114 10.14 -10.11 -10.61
C LYS A 114 10.88 -11.42 -10.84
N ILE A 115 11.02 -12.25 -9.80
CA ILE A 115 11.67 -13.56 -9.93
C ILE A 115 10.76 -14.55 -10.67
N GLY A 116 9.46 -14.56 -10.38
CA GLY A 116 8.49 -15.51 -10.93
C GLY A 116 8.00 -15.20 -12.34
N TRP A 117 8.13 -13.95 -12.80
CA TRP A 117 7.62 -13.45 -14.09
C TRP A 117 8.74 -13.03 -15.06
N LYS A 118 9.97 -13.53 -14.89
CA LYS A 118 10.95 -13.53 -15.98
C LYS A 118 10.44 -14.44 -17.10
N HIS A 119 9.83 -13.84 -18.12
CA HIS A 119 9.73 -14.39 -19.46
C HIS A 119 10.78 -13.73 -20.33
#